data_AF-A0AAP0LIT0-F1
#
_entry.id   AF-A0AAP0LIT0-F1
#
_cell.length_a   1.000
_cell.length_b   1.000
_cell.length_c   1.000
_cell.angle_alpha   90.00
_cell.angle_beta   90.00
_cell.angle_gamma   90.00
#
_symmetry.space_group_name_H-M   'P 1'
#
loop_
_entity.id
_entity.type
_entity.pdbx_description
1 polymer ?
#
loop_
_entity_poly.entity_id
_entity_poly.type
_entity_poly.pdbx_seq_one_letter_code
_entity_poly.pdbx_strand_id
1 'polypeptide(L)'
;MEKSLPELGLKKEDCMELSWVELIVYFDGGFMARDLLKLETLLDRNYSKSFWKMRADFVMKPILVKGLEGMYDFFQEQGGKNLQVVAFPYSGKMAKIPESAISFPHRAGNIYH
;
A
#
# COMPACT_ATOMS: atom_id res chain seq x y z
N MET A 1 -11.06 13.89 -5.09
CA MET A 1 -11.57 12.89 -4.15
C MET A 1 -13.07 13.04 -3.91
N GLU A 2 -13.58 14.25 -3.69
CA GLU A 2 -15.01 14.52 -3.40
C GLU A 2 -16.02 13.88 -4.38
N LYS A 3 -15.67 13.68 -5.65
CA LYS A 3 -16.56 13.06 -6.64
C LYS A 3 -16.51 11.53 -6.65
N SER A 4 -15.44 10.92 -6.18
CA SER A 4 -15.13 9.50 -6.42
C SER A 4 -14.96 8.67 -5.15
N LEU A 5 -14.59 9.31 -4.03
CA LEU A 5 -14.43 8.69 -2.72
C LEU A 5 -14.64 9.78 -1.62
N PRO A 6 -15.83 10.40 -1.55
CA PRO A 6 -16.13 11.44 -0.56
C PRO A 6 -16.03 10.95 0.89
N GLU A 7 -16.22 9.65 1.13
CA GLU A 7 -16.20 9.02 2.46
C GLU A 7 -14.84 9.13 3.16
N LEU A 8 -13.75 9.30 2.41
CA LEU A 8 -12.42 9.52 3.00
C LEU A 8 -12.30 10.91 3.64
N GLY A 9 -13.12 11.88 3.23
CA GLY A 9 -13.09 13.24 3.78
C GLY A 9 -11.78 14.00 3.54
N LEU A 10 -10.99 13.60 2.53
CA LEU A 10 -9.68 14.19 2.23
C LEU A 10 -9.80 15.70 1.92
N LYS A 11 -9.01 16.51 2.61
CA LYS A 11 -8.94 17.96 2.40
C LYS A 11 -7.61 18.36 1.77
N LYS A 12 -7.52 19.60 1.30
CA LYS A 12 -6.30 20.12 0.68
C LYS A 12 -5.14 20.19 1.67
N GLU A 13 -5.44 20.46 2.94
CA GLU A 13 -4.46 20.60 4.02
C GLU A 13 -3.82 19.25 4.41
N ASP A 14 -4.48 18.13 4.06
CA ASP A 14 -3.96 16.78 4.26
C ASP A 14 -2.97 16.37 3.15
N CYS A 15 -2.96 17.11 2.02
CA CYS A 15 -2.12 16.83 0.86
C CYS A 15 -0.77 17.53 0.97
N MET A 16 0.26 16.88 0.43
CA MET A 16 1.59 17.45 0.25
C MET A 16 2.04 17.28 -1.19
N GLU A 17 2.53 18.36 -1.79
CA GLU A 17 3.16 18.31 -3.11
C GLU A 17 4.66 18.05 -2.93
N LEU A 18 5.14 17.01 -3.60
CA LEU A 18 6.54 16.59 -3.60
C LEU A 18 6.96 16.29 -5.03
N SER A 19 8.24 16.51 -5.36
CA SER A 19 8.82 15.92 -6.55
C SER A 19 8.80 14.38 -6.45
N TRP A 20 8.95 13.70 -7.58
CA TRP A 20 8.91 12.24 -7.60
C TRP A 20 9.99 11.59 -6.72
N VAL A 21 11.18 12.19 -6.63
CA VAL A 21 12.28 11.65 -5.81
C VAL A 21 12.07 11.91 -4.31
N GLU A 22 11.51 13.06 -3.95
CA GLU A 22 11.13 13.35 -2.56
C GLU A 22 10.02 12.42 -2.10
N LEU A 23 9.08 12.07 -2.99
CA LEU A 23 8.04 11.08 -2.71
C LEU A 23 8.66 9.72 -2.34
N ILE A 24 9.69 9.27 -3.06
CA ILE A 24 10.37 8.00 -2.73
C ILE A 24 10.96 8.04 -1.32
N VAL A 25 11.66 9.12 -0.97
CA VAL A 25 12.25 9.28 0.38
C VAL A 25 11.16 9.33 1.45
N TYR A 26 10.06 10.00 1.17
CA TYR A 26 8.91 10.07 2.08
C TYR A 26 8.26 8.69 2.33
N PHE A 27 8.13 7.86 1.30
CA PHE A 27 7.64 6.48 1.43
C PHE A 27 8.61 5.59 2.21
N ASP A 28 9.92 5.68 1.93
CA ASP A 28 10.95 4.88 2.62
C ASP A 28 11.01 5.20 4.13
N GLY A 29 10.86 6.47 4.49
CA GLY A 29 10.77 6.95 5.87
C GLY A 29 9.46 6.62 6.59
N GLY A 30 8.58 5.80 6.02
CA GLY A 30 7.34 5.36 6.66
C GLY A 30 6.29 6.46 6.83
N PHE A 31 6.23 7.45 5.93
CA PHE A 31 5.24 8.54 5.91
C PHE A 31 5.30 9.52 7.10
N MET A 32 6.22 9.35 8.04
CA MET A 32 6.28 10.12 9.29
C MET A 32 7.27 11.28 9.26
N ALA A 33 7.98 11.49 8.14
CA ALA A 33 9.17 12.32 8.16
C ALA A 33 9.16 13.42 7.10
N ARG A 34 8.46 14.53 7.41
CA ARG A 34 8.61 15.79 6.66
C ARG A 34 10.03 16.36 6.76
N ASP A 35 10.73 16.05 7.86
CA ASP A 35 12.08 16.54 8.16
C ASP A 35 13.23 15.65 7.62
N LEU A 36 12.91 14.54 6.93
CA LEU A 36 13.90 13.56 6.42
C LEU A 36 13.99 13.49 4.89
N LEU A 37 13.55 14.52 4.16
CA LEU A 37 13.71 14.60 2.69
C LEU A 37 15.16 14.84 2.23
N LYS A 38 16.13 14.16 2.85
CA LYS A 38 17.54 14.15 2.44
C LYS A 38 17.71 13.08 1.39
N LEU A 39 17.90 13.47 0.13
CA LEU A 39 18.00 12.52 -0.98
C LEU A 39 19.21 11.59 -0.85
N GLU A 40 20.23 11.99 -0.08
CA GLU A 40 21.43 11.21 0.19
C GLU A 40 21.12 9.89 0.92
N THR A 41 19.97 9.77 1.59
CA THR A 41 19.54 8.52 2.23
C THR A 41 19.35 7.40 1.21
N LEU A 42 18.98 7.72 -0.04
CA LEU A 42 18.86 6.74 -1.12
C LEU A 42 20.19 6.11 -1.52
N LEU A 43 21.31 6.70 -1.11
CA LEU A 43 22.66 6.17 -1.34
C LEU A 43 23.13 5.25 -0.21
N ASP A 44 22.50 5.33 0.96
CA ASP A 44 22.87 4.51 2.12
C ASP A 44 22.39 3.06 1.93
N ARG A 45 23.30 2.11 2.17
CA ARG A 45 23.02 0.67 2.10
C ARG A 45 22.93 0.02 3.48
N ASN A 46 23.10 0.81 4.53
CA ASN A 46 23.02 0.36 5.91
C ASN A 46 21.60 0.50 6.46
N TYR A 47 20.75 -0.49 6.17
CA TYR A 47 19.36 -0.51 6.62
C TYR A 47 19.15 -1.46 7.81
N SER A 48 18.17 -1.13 8.65
CA SER A 48 17.77 -1.97 9.78
C SER A 48 17.19 -3.30 9.27
N LYS A 49 17.59 -4.41 9.89
CA LYS A 49 17.10 -5.75 9.57
C LYS A 49 16.22 -6.24 10.71
N SER A 50 15.02 -6.69 10.37
CA SER A 50 14.09 -7.32 11.30
C SER A 50 13.68 -8.70 10.77
N PHE A 51 13.23 -9.58 11.66
CA PHE A 51 12.61 -10.84 11.27
C PHE A 51 11.14 -10.57 10.93
N TRP A 52 10.73 -10.97 9.72
CA TRP A 52 9.35 -10.84 9.29
C TRP A 52 8.95 -12.01 8.38
N LYS A 53 7.64 -12.25 8.31
CA LYS A 53 7.04 -13.22 7.40
C LYS A 53 5.91 -12.53 6.67
N MET A 54 5.91 -12.65 5.34
CA MET A 54 4.87 -12.10 4.48
C MET A 54 4.20 -13.20 3.66
N ARG A 55 2.94 -12.92 3.33
CA ARG A 55 2.14 -13.59 2.32
C ARG A 55 1.47 -12.49 1.50
N ALA A 56 1.15 -12.81 0.26
CA ALA A 56 0.44 -11.92 -0.64
C ALA A 56 -0.68 -12.69 -1.30
N ASP A 57 -1.79 -12.01 -1.55
CA ASP A 57 -2.97 -12.55 -2.23
C ASP A 57 -3.48 -11.51 -3.22
N PHE A 58 -4.20 -11.96 -4.24
CA PHE A 58 -4.86 -11.09 -5.21
C PHE A 58 -6.36 -11.17 -5.01
N VAL A 59 -6.98 -10.03 -4.75
CA VAL A 59 -8.41 -9.97 -4.52
C VAL A 59 -9.10 -9.60 -5.83
N MET A 60 -10.09 -10.39 -6.24
CA MET A 60 -10.90 -10.15 -7.44
C MET A 60 -12.34 -9.69 -7.13
N LYS A 61 -12.81 -9.93 -5.90
CA LYS A 61 -14.14 -9.52 -5.42
C LYS A 61 -13.97 -8.86 -4.05
N PRO A 62 -14.71 -7.77 -3.75
CA PRO A 62 -14.59 -7.10 -2.46
C PRO A 62 -14.76 -8.08 -1.29
N ILE A 63 -13.86 -7.99 -0.31
CA ILE A 63 -14.01 -8.71 0.97
C ILE A 63 -15.28 -8.18 1.65
N LEU A 64 -16.11 -9.10 2.13
CA LEU A 64 -17.32 -8.74 2.88
C LEU A 64 -16.96 -7.99 4.15
N VAL A 65 -17.82 -7.06 4.59
CA VAL A 65 -17.62 -6.31 5.84
C VAL A 65 -17.32 -7.23 7.02
N LYS A 66 -18.07 -8.34 7.16
CA LYS A 66 -17.83 -9.35 8.19
C LYS A 66 -16.42 -9.97 8.15
N GLY A 67 -15.83 -10.10 6.96
CA GLY A 67 -14.46 -10.56 6.81
C GLY A 67 -13.44 -9.53 7.30
N LEU A 68 -13.71 -8.24 7.05
CA LEU A 68 -12.88 -7.14 7.56
C LEU A 68 -13.00 -7.00 9.09
N GLU A 69 -14.21 -7.16 9.64
CA GLU A 69 -14.45 -7.19 11.09
C GLU A 69 -13.68 -8.34 11.75
N GLY A 70 -13.75 -9.56 11.21
CA GLY A 70 -12.99 -10.68 11.74
C GLY A 70 -11.46 -10.48 11.65
N MET A 71 -10.98 -9.83 10.58
CA MET A 71 -9.57 -9.45 10.47
C MET A 71 -9.18 -8.40 11.51
N TYR A 72 -10.05 -7.42 11.76
CA TYR A 72 -9.85 -6.41 12.81
C TYR A 72 -9.78 -7.03 14.20
N ASP A 73 -10.69 -7.96 14.53
CA ASP A 73 -10.69 -8.69 15.79
C ASP A 73 -9.38 -9.48 15.97
N PHE A 74 -8.92 -10.15 14.91
CA PHE A 74 -7.65 -10.88 14.92
C PHE A 74 -6.45 -9.96 15.22
N PHE A 75 -6.45 -8.70 14.75
CA PHE A 75 -5.38 -7.75 15.05
C PHE A 75 -5.29 -7.40 16.54
N GLN A 76 -6.40 -7.51 17.28
CA GLN A 76 -6.44 -7.25 18.72
C GLN A 76 -5.89 -8.43 19.54
N GLU A 77 -5.84 -9.64 18.98
CA GLU A 77 -5.28 -10.82 19.61
C GLU A 77 -3.74 -10.73 19.71
N GLN A 78 -3.14 -11.46 20.67
CA GLN A 78 -1.67 -11.42 20.85
C GLN A 78 -0.88 -11.77 19.59
N GLY A 79 -1.41 -12.68 18.75
CA GLY A 79 -0.79 -13.05 17.47
C GLY A 79 -0.88 -11.97 16.39
N GLY A 80 -1.79 -11.00 16.52
CA GLY A 80 -2.07 -9.97 15.51
C GLY A 80 -1.44 -8.60 15.79
N LYS A 81 -0.94 -8.33 17.01
CA LYS A 81 -0.48 -6.99 17.45
C LYS A 81 0.62 -6.34 16.59
N ASN A 82 1.40 -7.13 15.85
CA ASN A 82 2.46 -6.66 14.95
C ASN A 82 2.16 -6.97 13.48
N LEU A 83 0.94 -7.40 13.17
CA LEU A 83 0.55 -7.70 11.80
C LEU A 83 0.28 -6.39 11.04
N GLN A 84 0.73 -6.36 9.79
CA GLN A 84 0.36 -5.31 8.86
C GLN A 84 -0.32 -5.96 7.66
N VAL A 85 -1.43 -5.37 7.23
CA VAL A 85 -2.09 -5.70 5.97
C VAL A 85 -2.08 -4.44 5.12
N VAL A 86 -1.51 -4.56 3.94
CA VAL A 86 -1.38 -3.46 2.97
C VAL A 86 -2.10 -3.90 1.71
N ALA A 87 -2.88 -3.00 1.13
CA ALA A 87 -3.60 -3.24 -0.11
C ALA A 87 -3.24 -2.15 -1.13
N PHE A 88 -2.76 -2.57 -2.29
CA PHE A 88 -2.43 -1.69 -3.40
C PHE A 88 -3.43 -1.89 -4.55
N PRO A 89 -4.06 -0.81 -5.06
CA PRO A 89 -5.03 -0.92 -6.14
C PRO A 89 -4.40 -1.43 -7.44
N TYR A 90 -5.07 -2.37 -8.13
CA TYR A 90 -4.51 -3.10 -9.28
C TYR A 90 -5.08 -2.73 -10.66
N SER A 91 -5.96 -1.72 -10.72
CA SER A 91 -6.66 -1.32 -11.96
C SER A 91 -5.77 -0.50 -12.92
N GLY A 92 -6.40 0.33 -13.77
CA GLY A 92 -5.70 1.29 -14.63
C GLY A 92 -4.88 0.62 -15.73
N LYS A 93 -3.56 0.88 -15.76
CA LYS A 93 -2.68 0.33 -16.80
C LYS A 93 -2.57 -1.20 -16.70
N MET A 94 -2.59 -1.76 -15.50
CA MET A 94 -2.43 -3.20 -15.25
C MET A 94 -3.57 -4.02 -15.85
N ALA A 95 -4.80 -3.49 -15.85
CA ALA A 95 -5.97 -4.13 -16.47
C ALA A 95 -5.96 -4.13 -18.01
N LYS A 96 -5.06 -3.36 -18.64
CA LYS A 96 -4.96 -3.27 -20.11
C LYS A 96 -3.91 -4.20 -20.71
N ILE A 97 -3.08 -4.82 -19.87
CA ILE A 97 -2.01 -5.72 -20.30
C ILE A 97 -2.58 -7.15 -20.31
N PRO A 98 -2.47 -7.92 -21.41
CA PRO A 98 -2.89 -9.32 -21.42
C PRO A 98 -2.15 -10.16 -20.39
N GLU A 99 -2.82 -11.12 -19.75
CA GLU A 99 -2.20 -12.03 -18.75
C GLU A 99 -1.02 -12.80 -19.32
N SER A 100 -1.08 -13.14 -20.61
CA SER A 100 -0.04 -13.87 -21.33
C SER A 100 1.11 -13.00 -21.84
N ALA A 101 1.09 -11.67 -21.59
CA ALA A 101 2.11 -10.77 -22.13
C ALA A 101 3.51 -11.04 -21.55
N ILE A 102 3.58 -11.43 -20.27
CA ILE A 102 4.79 -11.86 -19.56
C ILE A 102 4.40 -12.88 -18.48
N SER A 103 5.38 -13.52 -17.85
CA SER A 103 5.14 -14.54 -16.81
C SER A 103 4.37 -14.06 -15.57
N PHE A 104 4.22 -12.75 -15.37
CA PHE A 104 3.39 -12.19 -14.30
C PHE A 104 1.92 -12.07 -14.78
N PRO A 105 1.01 -12.95 -14.30
CA PRO A 105 -0.30 -13.12 -14.92
C PRO A 105 -1.40 -12.26 -14.29
N HIS A 106 -1.16 -11.64 -13.13
CA HIS A 106 -2.19 -10.91 -12.40
C HIS A 106 -2.50 -9.58 -13.10
N ARG A 107 -3.55 -9.56 -13.95
CA ARG A 107 -3.97 -8.40 -14.75
C ARG A 107 -5.42 -8.03 -14.47
N ALA A 108 -6.24 -7.94 -15.52
CA ALA A 108 -7.65 -7.60 -15.44
C ALA A 108 -8.40 -8.55 -14.49
N GLY A 109 -9.36 -8.00 -13.74
CA GLY A 109 -10.13 -8.75 -12.74
C GLY A 109 -9.58 -8.66 -11.32
N ASN A 110 -8.29 -8.37 -11.12
CA ASN A 110 -7.74 -8.08 -9.79
C ASN A 110 -8.10 -6.64 -9.38
N ILE A 111 -8.72 -6.46 -8.21
CA ILE A 111 -9.10 -5.16 -7.67
C ILE A 111 -7.97 -4.54 -6.82
N TYR A 112 -7.28 -5.36 -6.03
CA TYR A 112 -6.07 -5.01 -5.27
C TYR A 112 -5.26 -6.27 -4.93
N HIS A 113 -4.02 -6.06 -4.49
CA HIS A 113 -3.14 -7.07 -3.90
C HIS A 113 -2.48 -6.51 -2.64
#